data_AF-X1KYF7-F1
#
_entry.id   AF-X1KYF7-F1
#
_cell.length_a   1.000
_cell.length_b   1.000
_cell.length_c   1.000
_cell.angle_alpha   90.00
_cell.angle_beta   90.00
_cell.angle_gamma   90.00
#
_symmetry.space_group_name_H-M   'P 1'
#
loop_
_entity.id
_entity.type
_entity.pdbx_description
1 polymer ?
#
loop_
_entity_poly.entity_id
_entity_poly.type
_entity_poly.pdbx_seq_one_letter_code
_entity_poly.pdbx_strand_id
1 'polypeptide(L)'
;VKVSGVGVTGSGKEFVKSLVGGDYVDSEIMAHVVACLKEYPDAKTILDIGGEDSKLMLVKDHVLAGFQMNRDCGGGTGSMIETIAARLGVKIEDVGEIALQSKDPAVLPGKCGIFCQSAAISQLSKGRPVEDILLGVCEALVGNYLATLAKGKKLVPPIVFQGAVAQNKAIVKCFEDALGYQVLVPENCSYMGAIGIGILIKENMNGRATKFRGDAILESNHRTEIAHCQDCENNCELLKLYCDGQLLSVSGSRCEKHNR
;
A
#
# COMPACT_ATOMS: atom_id res chain seq x y z
N VAL A 1 -12.94 -7.24 24.74
CA VAL A 1 -11.69 -7.81 24.22
C VAL A 1 -10.54 -7.26 25.05
N LYS A 2 -9.57 -8.09 25.49
CA LYS A 2 -8.37 -7.59 26.22
C LYS A 2 -7.20 -7.49 25.24
N VAL A 3 -6.74 -6.27 24.98
CA VAL A 3 -5.59 -6.02 24.10
C VAL A 3 -4.30 -6.29 24.87
N SER A 4 -3.45 -7.17 24.33
CA SER A 4 -2.17 -7.54 24.97
C SER A 4 -0.97 -6.76 24.41
N GLY A 5 -1.17 -6.04 23.31
CA GLY A 5 -0.17 -5.17 22.68
C GLY A 5 -0.72 -4.54 21.41
N VAL A 6 -0.20 -3.37 21.03
CA VAL A 6 -0.53 -2.68 19.77
C VAL A 6 0.72 -2.45 18.92
N GLY A 7 0.78 -3.15 17.78
CA GLY A 7 1.80 -2.98 16.77
C GLY A 7 1.33 -2.00 15.69
N VAL A 8 2.21 -1.11 15.24
CA VAL A 8 1.87 -0.08 14.25
C VAL A 8 2.85 -0.13 13.08
N THR A 9 2.32 -0.05 11.86
CA THR A 9 3.09 -0.02 10.61
C THR A 9 2.45 0.91 9.58
N GLY A 10 3.02 1.00 8.38
CA GLY A 10 2.57 1.90 7.32
C GLY A 10 3.18 3.31 7.40
N SER A 11 2.74 4.20 6.51
CA SER A 11 3.25 5.57 6.37
C SER A 11 2.98 6.44 7.62
N GLY A 12 1.81 6.30 8.24
CA GLY A 12 1.39 7.07 9.42
C GLY A 12 1.82 6.51 10.78
N LYS A 13 2.72 5.51 10.81
CA LYS A 13 2.97 4.69 12.00
C LYS A 13 3.43 5.46 13.24
N GLU A 14 4.26 6.48 13.10
CA GLU A 14 4.74 7.26 14.25
C GLU A 14 3.62 8.10 14.86
N PHE A 15 2.80 8.73 14.02
CA PHE A 15 1.62 9.48 14.46
C PHE A 15 0.63 8.56 15.19
N VAL A 16 0.30 7.42 14.57
CA VAL A 16 -0.65 6.46 15.14
C VAL A 16 -0.12 5.85 16.44
N LYS A 17 1.17 5.50 16.51
CA LYS A 17 1.81 5.01 17.74
C LYS A 17 1.64 6.00 18.90
N SER A 18 1.91 7.28 18.67
CA SER A 18 1.77 8.32 19.71
C SER A 18 0.31 8.51 20.12
N LEU A 19 -0.62 8.42 19.17
CA LEU A 19 -2.05 8.53 19.43
C LEU A 19 -2.57 7.37 20.29
N VAL A 20 -2.26 6.12 19.90
CA VAL A 20 -2.85 4.93 20.52
C VAL A 20 -2.07 4.38 21.70
N GLY A 21 -0.84 4.83 21.91
CA GLY A 21 0.11 4.18 22.84
C GLY A 21 0.66 2.89 22.26
N GLY A 22 1.13 2.93 21.01
CA GLY A 22 1.69 1.77 20.31
C GLY A 22 2.94 1.22 21.01
N ASP A 23 2.97 -0.10 21.20
CA ASP A 23 4.04 -0.81 21.90
C ASP A 23 5.22 -1.16 21.00
N TYR A 24 4.93 -1.35 19.72
CA TYR A 24 5.89 -1.78 18.72
C TYR A 24 5.61 -1.10 17.38
N VAL A 25 6.68 -0.65 16.73
CA VAL A 25 6.61 -0.01 15.41
C VAL A 25 7.65 -0.64 14.52
N ASP A 26 7.25 -1.02 13.31
CA ASP A 26 8.15 -1.54 12.29
C ASP A 26 7.76 -1.01 10.90
N SER A 27 8.69 -1.12 9.96
CA SER A 27 8.47 -0.89 8.55
C SER A 27 7.34 -1.77 8.00
N GLU A 28 6.59 -1.20 7.06
CA GLU A 28 5.55 -1.95 6.34
C GLU A 28 6.16 -3.07 5.50
N ILE A 29 7.39 -2.90 5.00
CA ILE A 29 8.10 -3.94 4.25
C ILE A 29 8.21 -5.20 5.08
N MET A 30 8.72 -5.07 6.31
CA MET A 30 8.88 -6.22 7.19
C MET A 30 7.53 -6.82 7.60
N ALA A 31 6.54 -5.98 7.93
CA ALA A 31 5.21 -6.48 8.25
C ALA A 31 4.61 -7.30 7.09
N HIS A 32 4.62 -6.77 5.88
CA HIS A 32 4.13 -7.46 4.68
C HIS A 32 4.88 -8.76 4.39
N VAL A 33 6.21 -8.76 4.50
CA VAL A 33 7.03 -9.98 4.29
C VAL A 33 6.72 -11.03 5.34
N VAL A 34 6.62 -10.64 6.61
CA VAL A 34 6.33 -11.57 7.72
C VAL A 34 4.96 -12.21 7.55
N ALA A 35 3.93 -11.44 7.22
CA ALA A 35 2.60 -11.97 6.96
C ALA A 35 2.62 -12.94 5.76
N CYS A 36 3.27 -12.55 4.67
CA CYS A 36 3.37 -13.39 3.48
C CYS A 36 4.10 -14.70 3.76
N LEU A 37 5.27 -14.68 4.40
CA LEU A 37 6.04 -15.89 4.71
C LEU A 37 5.38 -16.76 5.79
N LYS A 38 4.47 -16.20 6.60
CA LYS A 38 3.67 -16.97 7.54
C LYS A 38 2.64 -17.85 6.81
N GLU A 39 2.01 -17.33 5.76
CA GLU A 39 0.98 -18.03 4.98
C GLU A 39 1.56 -18.84 3.82
N TYR A 40 2.62 -18.32 3.19
CA TYR A 40 3.30 -18.88 2.03
C TYR A 40 4.83 -18.96 2.29
N PRO A 41 5.30 -19.95 3.07
CA PRO A 41 6.71 -20.04 3.48
C PRO A 41 7.70 -20.11 2.33
N ASP A 42 7.28 -20.63 1.18
CA ASP A 42 8.11 -20.81 -0.01
C ASP A 42 8.05 -19.63 -0.98
N ALA A 43 7.34 -18.54 -0.65
CA ALA A 43 7.24 -17.36 -1.51
C ALA A 43 8.62 -16.81 -1.84
N LYS A 44 8.87 -16.55 -3.14
CA LYS A 44 10.15 -15.98 -3.63
C LYS A 44 10.01 -14.56 -4.15
N THR A 45 8.81 -14.21 -4.60
CA THR A 45 8.46 -12.86 -5.06
C THR A 45 7.17 -12.44 -4.41
N ILE A 46 7.16 -11.25 -3.82
CA ILE A 46 5.97 -10.66 -3.23
C ILE A 46 5.70 -9.33 -3.92
N LEU A 47 4.55 -9.24 -4.57
CA LEU A 47 4.01 -8.04 -5.18
C LEU A 47 3.03 -7.42 -4.19
N ASP A 48 3.14 -6.12 -3.92
CA ASP A 48 2.20 -5.39 -3.07
C ASP A 48 1.78 -4.12 -3.77
N ILE A 49 0.48 -3.91 -3.96
CA ILE A 49 -0.06 -2.68 -4.56
C ILE A 49 -1.16 -2.16 -3.64
N GLY A 50 -0.86 -1.04 -2.99
CA GLY A 50 -1.80 -0.29 -2.17
C GLY A 50 -2.52 0.79 -2.96
N GLY A 51 -3.21 1.68 -2.25
CA GLY A 51 -3.89 2.84 -2.84
C GLY A 51 -2.91 3.90 -3.36
N GLU A 52 -1.82 4.14 -2.62
CA GLU A 52 -0.90 5.26 -2.87
C GLU A 52 0.52 4.83 -3.25
N ASP A 53 0.90 3.60 -2.94
CA ASP A 53 2.23 3.08 -3.22
C ASP A 53 2.19 1.64 -3.77
N SER A 54 3.35 1.19 -4.23
CA SER A 54 3.54 -0.18 -4.70
C SER A 54 4.92 -0.66 -4.36
N LYS A 55 5.03 -1.95 -4.07
CA LYS A 55 6.24 -2.58 -3.53
C LYS A 55 6.48 -3.90 -4.21
N LEU A 56 7.76 -4.18 -4.43
CA LEU A 56 8.26 -5.49 -4.87
C LEU A 56 9.24 -5.97 -3.81
N MET A 57 9.01 -7.15 -3.25
CA MET A 57 9.93 -7.79 -2.31
C MET A 57 10.40 -9.12 -2.88
N LEU A 58 11.70 -9.34 -2.82
CA LEU A 58 12.36 -10.58 -3.25
C LEU A 58 12.82 -11.34 -2.01
N VAL A 59 12.45 -12.61 -1.95
CA VAL A 59 12.78 -13.49 -0.84
C VAL A 59 13.77 -14.54 -1.32
N LYS A 60 14.80 -14.77 -0.51
CA LYS A 60 15.79 -15.84 -0.72
C LYS A 60 16.05 -16.50 0.64
N ASP A 61 16.10 -17.82 0.67
CA ASP A 61 16.38 -18.59 1.90
C ASP A 61 15.44 -18.19 3.07
N HIS A 62 14.15 -17.98 2.76
CA HIS A 62 13.09 -17.54 3.67
C HIS A 62 13.33 -16.18 4.35
N VAL A 63 14.22 -15.35 3.82
CA VAL A 63 14.48 -13.99 4.30
C VAL A 63 14.36 -12.96 3.17
N LEU A 64 14.07 -11.72 3.54
CA LEU A 64 14.03 -10.60 2.60
C LEU A 64 15.43 -10.35 2.02
N ALA A 65 15.60 -10.63 0.73
CA ALA A 65 16.86 -10.42 0.02
C ALA A 65 16.98 -9.01 -0.59
N GLY A 66 15.85 -8.38 -0.87
CA GLY A 66 15.80 -7.02 -1.38
C GLY A 66 14.37 -6.57 -1.64
N PHE A 67 14.17 -5.26 -1.70
CA PHE A 67 12.87 -4.69 -2.03
C PHE A 67 13.02 -3.44 -2.89
N GLN A 68 11.95 -3.07 -3.58
CA GLN A 68 11.76 -1.78 -4.23
C GLN A 68 10.39 -1.25 -3.87
N MET A 69 10.27 0.07 -3.90
CA MET A 69 9.03 0.74 -3.58
C MET A 69 8.90 2.01 -4.42
N ASN A 70 7.69 2.27 -4.89
CA ASN A 70 7.33 3.51 -5.55
C ASN A 70 6.30 4.23 -4.69
N ARG A 71 6.67 5.41 -4.16
CA ARG A 71 5.79 6.30 -3.39
C ARG A 71 5.51 7.63 -4.09
N ASP A 72 6.25 7.96 -5.13
CA ASP A 72 6.26 9.31 -5.71
C ASP A 72 5.21 9.47 -6.82
N CYS A 73 4.73 8.36 -7.39
CA CYS A 73 3.81 8.38 -8.53
C CYS A 73 2.66 7.39 -8.38
N GLY A 74 1.43 7.91 -8.42
CA GLY A 74 0.20 7.12 -8.37
C GLY A 74 -0.09 6.28 -9.64
N GLY A 75 0.66 6.47 -10.73
CA GLY A 75 0.47 5.79 -12.03
C GLY A 75 0.71 4.27 -12.04
N GLY A 76 0.88 3.64 -10.87
CA GLY A 76 0.99 2.19 -10.71
C GLY A 76 0.23 1.65 -9.50
N THR A 77 -0.72 2.42 -8.97
CA THR A 77 -1.36 2.19 -7.66
C THR A 77 -2.88 2.14 -7.77
N GLY A 78 -3.56 1.76 -6.70
CA GLY A 78 -5.03 1.70 -6.66
C GLY A 78 -5.71 3.04 -6.97
N SER A 79 -5.11 4.18 -6.60
CA SER A 79 -5.65 5.51 -6.88
C SER A 79 -5.84 5.80 -8.38
N MET A 80 -4.99 5.21 -9.23
CA MET A 80 -5.15 5.31 -10.69
C MET A 80 -6.42 4.58 -11.15
N ILE A 81 -6.68 3.38 -10.63
CA ILE A 81 -7.90 2.63 -10.96
C ILE A 81 -9.12 3.40 -10.44
N GLU A 82 -9.08 3.87 -9.20
CA GLU A 82 -10.17 4.59 -8.54
C GLU A 82 -10.61 5.83 -9.36
N THR A 83 -9.64 6.68 -9.68
CA THR A 83 -9.88 7.93 -10.42
C THR A 83 -10.43 7.69 -11.83
N ILE A 84 -9.93 6.66 -12.52
CA ILE A 84 -10.42 6.32 -13.86
C ILE A 84 -11.81 5.69 -13.78
N ALA A 85 -12.03 4.71 -12.91
CA ALA A 85 -13.31 4.05 -12.73
C ALA A 85 -14.42 5.04 -12.38
N ALA A 86 -14.15 5.98 -11.46
CA ALA A 86 -15.09 7.04 -11.12
C ALA A 86 -15.50 7.89 -12.33
N ARG A 87 -14.56 8.19 -13.25
CA ARG A 87 -14.86 8.94 -14.49
C ARG A 87 -15.64 8.14 -15.51
N LEU A 88 -15.54 6.82 -15.46
CA LEU A 88 -16.33 5.89 -16.29
C LEU A 88 -17.69 5.54 -15.65
N GLY A 89 -17.98 6.06 -14.45
CA GLY A 89 -19.21 5.76 -13.72
C GLY A 89 -19.24 4.34 -13.11
N VAL A 90 -18.07 3.76 -12.87
CA VAL A 90 -17.90 2.40 -12.35
C VAL A 90 -17.37 2.46 -10.93
N LYS A 91 -17.90 1.62 -10.03
CA LYS A 91 -17.38 1.46 -8.68
C LYS A 91 -16.07 0.66 -8.72
N ILE A 92 -15.10 1.02 -7.89
CA ILE A 92 -13.77 0.38 -7.91
C ILE A 92 -13.85 -1.14 -7.67
N GLU A 93 -14.80 -1.58 -6.84
CA GLU A 93 -15.04 -2.99 -6.52
C GLU A 93 -15.53 -3.80 -7.73
N ASP A 94 -16.24 -3.15 -8.66
CA ASP A 94 -16.81 -3.79 -9.85
C ASP A 94 -15.82 -3.85 -11.02
N VAL A 95 -14.70 -3.10 -10.96
CA VAL A 95 -13.75 -2.96 -12.07
C VAL A 95 -13.22 -4.32 -12.53
N GLY A 96 -12.83 -5.19 -11.61
CA GLY A 96 -12.21 -6.47 -11.96
C GLY A 96 -13.16 -7.38 -12.75
N GLU A 97 -14.40 -7.51 -12.29
CA GLU A 97 -15.41 -8.37 -12.95
C GLU A 97 -15.84 -7.79 -14.31
N ILE A 98 -15.94 -6.46 -14.43
CA ILE A 98 -16.28 -5.82 -15.71
C ILE A 98 -15.12 -5.94 -16.69
N ALA A 99 -13.89 -5.66 -16.27
CA ALA A 99 -12.70 -5.74 -17.12
C ALA A 99 -12.52 -7.14 -17.72
N LEU A 100 -12.81 -8.20 -16.97
CA LEU A 100 -12.71 -9.59 -17.44
C LEU A 100 -13.72 -9.96 -18.54
N GLN A 101 -14.72 -9.11 -18.83
CA GLN A 101 -15.66 -9.30 -19.94
C GLN A 101 -15.12 -8.78 -21.28
N SER A 102 -13.99 -8.06 -21.25
CA SER A 102 -13.36 -7.49 -22.43
C SER A 102 -12.98 -8.57 -23.46
N LYS A 103 -13.11 -8.21 -24.73
CA LYS A 103 -12.71 -9.06 -25.88
C LYS A 103 -11.61 -8.42 -26.71
N ASP A 104 -11.49 -7.11 -26.64
CA ASP A 104 -10.47 -6.32 -27.33
C ASP A 104 -10.01 -5.20 -26.37
N PRO A 105 -9.07 -5.47 -25.45
CA PRO A 105 -8.62 -4.46 -24.49
C PRO A 105 -8.06 -3.20 -25.17
N ALA A 106 -8.34 -2.03 -24.61
CA ALA A 106 -7.83 -0.77 -25.12
C ALA A 106 -6.33 -0.62 -24.83
N VAL A 107 -5.52 -0.26 -25.84
CA VAL A 107 -4.11 0.08 -25.60
C VAL A 107 -4.01 1.47 -24.97
N LEU A 108 -3.61 1.52 -23.70
CA LEU A 108 -3.52 2.75 -22.91
C LEU A 108 -2.08 3.01 -22.41
N PRO A 109 -1.66 4.28 -22.26
CA PRO A 109 -0.35 4.61 -21.73
C PRO A 109 -0.28 4.38 -20.20
N GLY A 110 0.59 3.47 -19.74
CA GLY A 110 0.70 3.13 -18.31
C GLY A 110 1.64 3.97 -17.46
N LYS A 111 2.54 4.78 -18.06
CA LYS A 111 3.58 5.48 -17.29
C LYS A 111 3.05 6.55 -16.32
N CYS A 112 1.94 7.22 -16.67
CA CYS A 112 1.36 8.30 -15.89
C CYS A 112 -0.15 8.14 -15.82
N GLY A 113 -0.69 8.06 -14.60
CA GLY A 113 -2.14 7.89 -14.37
C GLY A 113 -2.98 8.98 -15.02
N ILE A 114 -2.50 10.23 -15.06
CA ILE A 114 -3.20 11.37 -15.69
C ILE A 114 -3.33 11.17 -17.20
N PHE A 115 -2.26 10.70 -17.86
CA PHE A 115 -2.30 10.43 -19.30
C PHE A 115 -3.12 9.18 -19.61
N CYS A 116 -3.05 8.16 -18.76
CA CYS A 116 -3.91 6.99 -18.88
C CYS A 116 -5.39 7.37 -18.76
N GLN A 117 -5.74 8.21 -17.78
CA GLN A 117 -7.10 8.71 -17.61
C GLN A 117 -7.56 9.50 -18.83
N SER A 118 -6.74 10.45 -19.31
CA SER A 118 -7.07 11.22 -20.52
C SER A 118 -7.31 10.31 -21.74
N ALA A 119 -6.48 9.28 -21.91
CA ALA A 119 -6.63 8.30 -22.97
C ALA A 119 -7.90 7.44 -22.82
N ALA A 120 -8.21 6.99 -21.59
CA ALA A 120 -9.43 6.24 -21.28
C ALA A 120 -10.69 7.04 -21.63
N ILE A 121 -10.75 8.33 -21.26
CA ILE A 121 -11.88 9.21 -21.60
C ILE A 121 -11.98 9.47 -23.10
N SER A 122 -10.84 9.56 -23.79
CA SER A 122 -10.84 9.64 -25.26
C SER A 122 -11.41 8.38 -25.91
N GLN A 123 -11.08 7.19 -25.40
CA GLN A 123 -11.64 5.93 -25.90
C GLN A 123 -13.14 5.81 -25.62
N LEU A 124 -13.58 6.21 -24.43
CA LEU A 124 -15.00 6.25 -24.08
C LEU A 124 -15.78 7.17 -25.05
N SER A 125 -15.22 8.35 -25.33
CA SER A 125 -15.82 9.32 -26.26
C SER A 125 -15.90 8.81 -27.71
N LYS A 126 -15.06 7.83 -28.08
CA LYS A 126 -15.10 7.13 -29.37
C LYS A 126 -16.04 5.94 -29.38
N GLY A 127 -16.77 5.70 -28.29
CA GLY A 127 -17.73 4.61 -28.15
C GLY A 127 -17.09 3.25 -27.88
N ARG A 128 -15.84 3.19 -27.40
CA ARG A 128 -15.23 1.92 -27.00
C ARG A 128 -15.95 1.37 -25.74
N PRO A 129 -16.22 0.06 -25.67
CA PRO A 129 -16.86 -0.55 -24.50
C PRO A 129 -16.07 -0.30 -23.21
N VAL A 130 -16.79 -0.22 -22.08
CA VAL A 130 -16.19 0.13 -20.78
C VAL A 130 -15.28 -1.00 -20.31
N GLU A 131 -15.68 -2.25 -20.49
CA GLU A 131 -14.90 -3.45 -20.20
C GLU A 131 -13.54 -3.45 -20.90
N ASP A 132 -13.50 -3.05 -22.18
CA ASP A 132 -12.27 -2.96 -22.97
C ASP A 132 -11.34 -1.85 -22.46
N ILE A 133 -11.92 -0.71 -22.05
CA ILE A 133 -11.16 0.39 -21.45
C ILE A 133 -10.58 -0.05 -20.10
N LEU A 134 -11.39 -0.68 -19.24
CA LEU A 134 -10.98 -1.10 -17.90
C LEU A 134 -9.90 -2.19 -17.94
N LEU A 135 -9.99 -3.16 -18.86
CA LEU A 135 -8.93 -4.15 -19.01
C LEU A 135 -7.63 -3.48 -19.49
N GLY A 136 -7.72 -2.53 -20.43
CA GLY A 136 -6.59 -1.70 -20.85
C GLY A 136 -5.93 -0.92 -19.70
N VAL A 137 -6.73 -0.42 -18.75
CA VAL A 137 -6.21 0.25 -17.54
C VAL A 137 -5.47 -0.75 -16.65
N CYS A 138 -6.00 -1.96 -16.49
CA CYS A 138 -5.37 -3.02 -15.71
C CYS A 138 -4.01 -3.44 -16.30
N GLU A 139 -3.97 -3.66 -17.63
CA GLU A 139 -2.75 -3.97 -18.36
C GLU A 139 -1.72 -2.83 -18.26
N ALA A 140 -2.18 -1.58 -18.40
CA ALA A 140 -1.32 -0.40 -18.30
C ALA A 140 -0.68 -0.28 -16.90
N LEU A 141 -1.44 -0.56 -15.83
CA LEU A 141 -0.94 -0.54 -14.46
C LEU A 141 0.10 -1.65 -14.23
N VAL A 142 -0.20 -2.90 -14.61
CA VAL A 142 0.73 -4.04 -14.47
C VAL A 142 1.99 -3.81 -15.28
N GLY A 143 1.86 -3.35 -16.54
CA GLY A 143 2.99 -3.01 -17.39
C GLY A 143 3.89 -1.95 -16.77
N ASN A 144 3.31 -0.90 -16.18
CA ASN A 144 4.08 0.12 -15.48
C ASN A 144 4.76 -0.41 -14.21
N TYR A 145 4.07 -1.22 -13.41
CA TYR A 145 4.63 -1.87 -12.22
C TYR A 145 5.89 -2.68 -12.59
N LEU A 146 5.79 -3.52 -13.63
CA LEU A 146 6.92 -4.35 -14.07
C LEU A 146 8.07 -3.51 -14.66
N ALA A 147 7.73 -2.49 -15.45
CA ALA A 147 8.73 -1.60 -16.06
C ALA A 147 9.48 -0.72 -15.05
N THR A 148 8.93 -0.50 -13.85
CA THR A 148 9.49 0.36 -12.81
C THR A 148 10.13 -0.44 -11.68
N LEU A 149 9.34 -1.26 -10.99
CA LEU A 149 9.80 -1.98 -9.79
C LEU A 149 10.56 -3.25 -10.13
N ALA A 150 10.08 -4.02 -11.12
CA ALA A 150 10.70 -5.28 -11.52
C ALA A 150 11.86 -5.12 -12.53
N LYS A 151 12.14 -3.90 -12.99
CA LYS A 151 13.19 -3.63 -13.98
C LYS A 151 14.55 -4.20 -13.54
N GLY A 152 15.13 -5.03 -14.40
CA GLY A 152 16.43 -5.67 -14.17
C GLY A 152 16.43 -6.76 -13.10
N LYS A 153 15.25 -7.18 -12.61
CA LYS A 153 15.12 -8.21 -11.57
C LYS A 153 14.49 -9.46 -12.17
N LYS A 154 14.93 -10.62 -11.67
CA LYS A 154 14.31 -11.90 -11.98
C LYS A 154 13.19 -12.13 -10.96
N LEU A 155 11.95 -12.13 -11.42
CA LEU A 155 10.80 -12.54 -10.62
C LEU A 155 10.70 -14.06 -10.68
N VAL A 156 10.71 -14.71 -9.52
CA VAL A 156 10.76 -16.17 -9.41
C VAL A 156 9.52 -16.66 -8.66
N PRO A 157 8.83 -17.71 -9.15
CA PRO A 157 7.73 -18.33 -8.42
C PRO A 157 8.22 -19.17 -7.22
N PRO A 158 7.39 -19.36 -6.18
CA PRO A 158 6.02 -18.85 -6.03
C PRO A 158 5.93 -17.32 -5.89
N ILE A 159 4.98 -16.73 -6.63
CA ILE A 159 4.71 -15.29 -6.63
C ILE A 159 3.43 -15.06 -5.83
N VAL A 160 3.50 -14.20 -4.82
CA VAL A 160 2.35 -13.80 -4.00
C VAL A 160 2.02 -12.35 -4.29
N PHE A 161 0.76 -12.04 -4.56
CA PHE A 161 0.26 -10.68 -4.77
C PHE A 161 -0.69 -10.29 -3.64
N GLN A 162 -0.38 -9.19 -2.97
CA GLN A 162 -1.09 -8.65 -1.82
C GLN A 162 -1.34 -7.13 -1.99
N GLY A 163 -1.94 -6.53 -0.97
CA GLY A 163 -2.43 -5.15 -1.00
C GLY A 163 -3.88 -5.10 -1.49
N ALA A 164 -4.53 -3.95 -1.30
CA ALA A 164 -5.96 -3.80 -1.64
C ALA A 164 -6.24 -4.06 -3.12
N VAL A 165 -5.31 -3.73 -4.02
CA VAL A 165 -5.48 -3.93 -5.47
C VAL A 165 -5.46 -5.42 -5.84
N ALA A 166 -4.91 -6.30 -5.01
CA ALA A 166 -4.93 -7.75 -5.26
C ALA A 166 -6.34 -8.37 -5.21
N GLN A 167 -7.33 -7.65 -4.67
CA GLN A 167 -8.74 -8.05 -4.75
C GLN A 167 -9.30 -7.93 -6.18
N ASN A 168 -8.68 -7.10 -7.02
CA ASN A 168 -9.09 -6.94 -8.41
C ASN A 168 -8.56 -8.12 -9.27
N LYS A 169 -9.46 -9.05 -9.60
CA LYS A 169 -9.13 -10.26 -10.36
C LYS A 169 -8.58 -9.98 -11.76
N ALA A 170 -8.95 -8.87 -12.39
CA ALA A 170 -8.38 -8.49 -13.69
C ALA A 170 -6.90 -8.13 -13.56
N ILE A 171 -6.50 -7.44 -12.49
CA ILE A 171 -5.08 -7.15 -12.22
C ILE A 171 -4.29 -8.43 -11.95
N VAL A 172 -4.86 -9.36 -11.17
CA VAL A 172 -4.26 -10.69 -10.95
C VAL A 172 -4.02 -11.38 -12.29
N LYS A 173 -5.05 -11.44 -13.14
CA LYS A 173 -4.97 -12.03 -14.48
C LYS A 173 -3.92 -11.35 -15.36
N CYS A 174 -3.87 -10.01 -15.38
CA CYS A 174 -2.85 -9.26 -16.11
C CYS A 174 -1.42 -9.58 -15.62
N PHE A 175 -1.21 -9.76 -14.31
CA PHE A 175 0.08 -10.23 -13.81
C PHE A 175 0.40 -11.65 -14.27
N GLU A 176 -0.55 -12.58 -14.19
CA GLU A 176 -0.34 -13.96 -14.66
C GLU A 176 0.03 -14.00 -16.14
N ASP A 177 -0.68 -13.22 -16.97
CA ASP A 177 -0.42 -13.12 -18.41
C ASP A 177 0.95 -12.49 -18.71
N ALA A 178 1.32 -11.44 -17.99
CA ALA A 178 2.61 -10.76 -18.17
C ALA A 178 3.80 -11.60 -17.67
N LEU A 179 3.60 -12.41 -16.63
CA LEU A 179 4.66 -13.18 -15.97
C LEU A 179 4.78 -14.61 -16.50
N GLY A 180 3.71 -15.18 -17.04
CA GLY A 180 3.64 -16.59 -17.44
C GLY A 180 3.61 -17.56 -16.24
N TYR A 181 3.29 -17.08 -15.04
CA TYR A 181 3.20 -17.86 -13.81
C TYR A 181 1.88 -17.60 -13.11
N GLN A 182 1.38 -18.59 -12.39
CA GLN A 182 0.29 -18.40 -11.45
C GLN A 182 0.67 -17.39 -10.36
N VAL A 183 -0.25 -16.51 -10.02
CA VAL A 183 -0.10 -15.52 -8.95
C VAL A 183 -1.00 -15.91 -7.79
N LEU A 184 -0.40 -16.13 -6.62
CA LEU A 184 -1.12 -16.50 -5.40
C LEU A 184 -1.64 -15.22 -4.72
N VAL A 185 -2.91 -15.18 -4.34
CA VAL A 185 -3.51 -14.05 -3.63
C VAL A 185 -3.97 -14.53 -2.25
N PRO A 186 -3.44 -13.98 -1.15
CA PRO A 186 -3.92 -14.28 0.20
C PRO A 186 -5.39 -13.90 0.37
N GLU A 187 -6.14 -14.67 1.16
CA GLU A 187 -7.56 -14.36 1.47
C GLU A 187 -7.69 -12.96 2.09
N ASN A 188 -6.76 -12.61 2.98
CA ASN A 188 -6.69 -11.31 3.65
C ASN A 188 -5.70 -10.34 2.99
N CYS A 189 -5.56 -10.39 1.67
CA CYS A 189 -4.55 -9.63 0.90
C CYS A 189 -4.47 -8.13 1.25
N SER A 190 -5.58 -7.46 1.57
CA SER A 190 -5.62 -6.04 1.97
C SER A 190 -5.12 -5.77 3.39
N TYR A 191 -5.03 -6.79 4.24
CA TYR A 191 -4.71 -6.66 5.66
C TYR A 191 -3.34 -7.22 6.03
N MET A 192 -2.55 -7.64 5.04
CA MET A 192 -1.26 -8.32 5.27
C MET A 192 -0.30 -7.49 6.12
N GLY A 193 -0.23 -6.18 5.94
CA GLY A 193 0.57 -5.30 6.80
C GLY A 193 0.11 -5.33 8.27
N ALA A 194 -1.21 -5.33 8.52
CA ALA A 194 -1.77 -5.42 9.86
C ALA A 194 -1.55 -6.80 10.50
N ILE A 195 -1.68 -7.88 9.72
CA ILE A 195 -1.39 -9.25 10.17
C ILE A 195 0.09 -9.36 10.56
N GLY A 196 0.98 -8.88 9.70
CA GLY A 196 2.42 -8.95 9.89
C GLY A 196 2.89 -8.21 11.14
N ILE A 197 2.42 -6.98 11.34
CA ILE A 197 2.78 -6.23 12.54
C ILE A 197 2.19 -6.87 13.81
N GLY A 198 1.04 -7.53 13.70
CA GLY A 198 0.44 -8.35 14.76
C GLY A 198 1.27 -9.58 15.13
N ILE A 199 1.93 -10.21 14.16
CA ILE A 199 2.89 -11.30 14.39
C ILE A 199 4.15 -10.76 15.06
N LEU A 200 4.72 -9.69 14.50
CA LEU A 200 5.96 -9.09 15.00
C LEU A 200 5.83 -8.60 16.45
N ILE A 201 4.73 -7.93 16.80
CA ILE A 201 4.54 -7.48 18.18
C ILE A 201 4.47 -8.64 19.17
N LYS A 202 3.87 -9.77 18.79
CA LYS A 202 3.77 -10.94 19.67
C LYS A 202 5.16 -11.44 20.09
N GLU A 203 6.12 -11.39 19.17
CA GLU A 203 7.52 -11.78 19.41
C GLU A 203 8.30 -10.71 20.19
N ASN A 204 7.86 -9.45 20.14
CA ASN A 204 8.56 -8.31 20.74
C ASN A 204 8.00 -7.86 22.11
N MET A 205 6.77 -8.24 22.49
CA MET A 205 6.19 -7.82 23.78
C MET A 205 6.94 -8.40 24.98
N ASN A 206 7.44 -9.63 24.89
CA ASN A 206 8.24 -10.30 25.94
C ASN A 206 7.63 -10.20 27.36
N GLY A 207 6.30 -10.31 27.46
CA GLY A 207 5.57 -10.24 28.74
C GLY A 207 5.41 -8.84 29.34
N ARG A 208 5.82 -7.77 28.63
CA ARG A 208 5.58 -6.38 29.05
C ARG A 208 4.09 -6.07 29.04
N ALA A 209 3.66 -5.17 29.93
CA ALA A 209 2.33 -4.59 29.87
C ALA A 209 2.23 -3.62 28.70
N THR A 210 1.09 -3.63 28.00
CA THR A 210 0.82 -2.71 26.89
C THR A 210 0.64 -1.28 27.38
N LYS A 211 1.13 -0.32 26.60
CA LYS A 211 0.88 1.12 26.76
C LYS A 211 -0.38 1.57 26.03
N PHE A 212 -1.12 0.63 25.44
CA PHE A 212 -2.35 0.92 24.73
C PHE A 212 -3.32 1.69 25.61
N ARG A 213 -3.75 2.84 25.11
CA ARG A 213 -4.57 3.80 25.88
C ARG A 213 -6.05 3.41 25.95
N GLY A 214 -6.47 2.39 25.20
CA GLY A 214 -7.85 1.90 25.23
C GLY A 214 -8.85 2.96 24.75
N ASP A 215 -10.09 2.85 25.24
CA ASP A 215 -11.20 3.70 24.81
C ASP A 215 -11.02 5.17 25.21
N ALA A 216 -10.11 5.49 26.14
CA ALA A 216 -9.77 6.86 26.51
C ALA A 216 -9.32 7.71 25.31
N ILE A 217 -8.78 7.09 24.25
CA ILE A 217 -8.44 7.79 23.00
C ILE A 217 -9.69 8.37 22.32
N LEU A 218 -10.86 7.72 22.46
CA LEU A 218 -12.10 8.21 21.85
C LEU A 218 -12.72 9.37 22.64
N GLU A 219 -12.40 9.46 23.94
CA GLU A 219 -12.93 10.46 24.85
C GLU A 219 -12.03 11.70 24.97
N SER A 220 -10.74 11.56 24.69
CA SER A 220 -9.75 12.64 24.75
C SER A 220 -9.95 13.69 23.63
N ASN A 221 -9.68 14.95 23.94
CA ASN A 221 -9.69 16.03 22.96
C ASN A 221 -8.36 16.09 22.19
N HIS A 222 -8.41 15.80 20.89
CA HIS A 222 -7.25 15.80 20.01
C HIS A 222 -7.24 17.05 19.14
N ARG A 223 -6.12 17.79 19.16
CA ARG A 223 -5.89 18.89 18.22
C ARG A 223 -4.57 18.72 17.49
N THR A 224 -4.56 19.09 16.22
CA THR A 224 -3.35 19.19 15.41
C THR A 224 -3.01 20.65 15.16
N GLU A 225 -1.72 20.98 15.16
CA GLU A 225 -1.21 22.33 14.85
C GLU A 225 -0.06 22.18 13.86
N ILE A 226 -0.06 23.01 12.82
CA ILE A 226 1.07 23.11 11.89
C ILE A 226 1.97 24.25 12.34
N ALA A 227 3.26 23.98 12.48
CA ALA A 227 4.30 24.96 12.77
C ALA A 227 5.45 24.84 11.76
N HIS A 228 6.33 25.84 11.69
CA HIS A 228 7.50 25.80 10.81
C HIS A 228 8.79 25.81 11.63
N CYS A 229 9.70 24.87 11.34
CA CYS A 229 10.99 24.75 12.01
C CYS A 229 11.95 25.85 11.56
N GLN A 230 12.45 26.68 12.50
CA GLN A 230 13.36 27.79 12.19
C GLN A 230 14.84 27.45 12.39
N ASP A 231 15.19 26.16 12.56
CA ASP A 231 16.55 25.76 12.92
C ASP A 231 17.55 25.79 11.75
N CYS A 232 17.05 25.73 10.51
CA CYS A 232 17.86 25.80 9.30
C CYS A 232 16.99 26.20 8.09
N GLU A 233 17.63 26.41 6.93
CA GLU A 233 16.99 26.86 5.69
C GLU A 233 15.91 25.91 5.14
N ASN A 234 15.88 24.65 5.59
CA ASN A 234 14.84 23.69 5.17
C ASN A 234 13.43 24.11 5.60
N ASN A 235 13.29 24.97 6.62
CA ASN A 235 12.03 25.52 7.11
C ASN A 235 10.88 24.48 7.17
N CYS A 236 11.16 23.31 7.76
CA CYS A 236 10.28 22.14 7.65
C CYS A 236 8.91 22.44 8.25
N GLU A 237 7.84 22.03 7.56
CA GLU A 237 6.49 21.98 8.13
C GLU A 237 6.43 20.87 9.19
N LEU A 238 6.09 21.24 10.42
CA LEU A 238 5.99 20.36 11.58
C LEU A 238 4.53 20.20 11.97
N LEU A 239 4.04 18.96 11.92
CA LEU A 239 2.74 18.59 12.45
C LEU A 239 2.88 18.23 13.94
N LYS A 240 2.23 19.02 14.80
CA LYS A 240 2.15 18.78 16.24
C LYS A 240 0.80 18.17 16.59
N LEU A 241 0.81 17.06 17.33
CA LEU A 241 -0.38 16.43 17.89
C LEU A 241 -0.47 16.75 19.38
N TYR A 242 -1.61 17.27 19.82
CA TYR A 242 -1.92 17.43 21.23
C TYR A 242 -3.11 16.58 21.62
N CYS A 243 -3.09 16.11 22.86
CA CYS A 243 -4.19 15.41 23.53
C CYS A 243 -4.43 16.08 24.87
N ASP A 244 -5.65 16.53 25.11
CA ASP A 244 -6.06 17.21 26.35
C ASP A 244 -5.11 18.37 26.72
N GLY A 245 -4.68 19.11 25.68
CA GLY A 245 -3.76 20.24 25.80
C GLY A 245 -2.27 19.88 25.88
N GLN A 246 -1.92 18.61 26.09
CA GLN A 246 -0.53 18.15 26.16
C GLN A 246 0.00 17.76 24.78
N LEU A 247 1.23 18.20 24.45
CA LEU A 247 1.88 17.82 23.20
C LEU A 247 2.29 16.36 23.25
N LEU A 248 1.66 15.52 22.44
CA LEU A 248 1.96 14.09 22.33
C LEU A 248 3.05 13.79 21.33
N SER A 249 3.04 14.45 20.16
CA SER A 249 3.99 14.14 19.10
C SER A 249 4.26 15.33 18.19
N VAL A 250 5.44 15.33 17.58
CA VAL A 250 5.84 16.24 16.52
C VAL A 250 6.42 15.41 15.37
N SER A 251 5.98 15.68 14.15
CA SER A 251 6.46 14.99 12.94
C SER A 251 6.67 15.97 11.78
N GLY A 252 7.44 15.57 10.77
CA GLY A 252 7.72 16.40 9.57
C GLY A 252 9.13 17.03 9.54
N SER A 253 9.94 16.82 10.57
CA SER A 253 11.33 17.29 10.56
C SER A 253 12.19 16.44 9.63
N ARG A 254 12.79 17.06 8.60
CA ARG A 254 13.69 16.37 7.65
C ARG A 254 15.01 15.91 8.28
N CYS A 255 15.51 16.64 9.25
CA CYS A 255 16.73 16.29 9.99
C CYS A 255 16.44 15.48 11.26
N GLU A 256 15.19 15.03 11.45
CA GLU A 256 14.70 14.24 12.58
C GLU A 256 14.78 14.90 13.96
N LYS A 257 15.44 16.05 14.10
CA LYS A 257 15.67 16.75 15.38
C LYS A 257 14.40 16.97 16.20
N HIS A 258 13.28 17.27 15.54
CA HIS A 258 12.00 17.52 16.21
C HIS A 258 11.05 16.34 16.19
N ASN A 259 11.38 15.23 15.52
CA ASN A 259 10.49 14.08 15.43
C ASN A 259 10.46 13.36 16.78
N ARG A 260 9.30 13.34 17.45
CA ARG A 260 9.09 12.68 18.75
C ARG A 260 7.64 12.32 19.00
#